data_AF-A0A699SUY4-F1
#
_entry.id   AF-A0A699SUY4-F1
#
_cell.length_a   1.000
_cell.length_b   1.000
_cell.length_c   1.000
_cell.angle_alpha   90.00
_cell.angle_beta   90.00
_cell.angle_gamma   90.00
#
_symmetry.space_group_name_H-M   'P 1'
#
loop_
_entity.id
_entity.type
_entity.pdbx_description
1 polymer ?
#
loop_
_entity_poly.entity_id
_entity_poly.type
_entity_poly.pdbx_seq_one_letter_code
_entity_poly.pdbx_strand_id
1 'polypeptide(L)'
;GTEFLNQTLHVYFAAEGIQHQTSVARTPEQNNVVERRNRTLVEAARTIATACFTQNRSLVIPRHEKTPYHIINDQKPSVKFFHIFGSVCYIVRDGENLDKLKEKGDECIFVRYSTQSRAYRVFNKRTRVIMESIHVVSKSFTVSAADASNQRQRYTIPLNNHTTPAPSCQIPTIAPTVISS
;
A
#
# COMPACT_ATOMS: atom_id res chain seq x y z
N GLY A 1 25.61 0.49 4.55
CA GLY A 1 26.51 -0.66 4.74
C GLY A 1 27.09 -0.78 6.14
N THR A 2 27.41 0.32 6.82
CA THR A 2 28.02 0.29 8.17
C THR A 2 27.04 -0.15 9.26
N GLU A 3 25.73 -0.08 9.01
CA GLU A 3 24.67 -0.59 9.88
C GLU A 3 24.77 -2.10 10.14
N PHE A 4 25.40 -2.86 9.24
CA PHE A 4 25.66 -4.29 9.40
C PHE A 4 27.04 -4.58 10.04
N LEU A 5 27.86 -3.55 10.27
CA LEU A 5 29.19 -3.63 10.88
C LEU A 5 29.16 -3.03 12.29
N ASN A 6 28.30 -3.56 13.17
CA ASN A 6 28.17 -3.14 14.55
C ASN A 6 28.82 -4.15 15.50
N GLN A 7 29.58 -3.68 16.49
CA GLN A 7 30.24 -4.53 17.50
C GLN A 7 29.24 -5.41 18.27
N THR A 8 28.06 -4.89 18.59
CA THR A 8 26.96 -5.62 19.26
C THR A 8 26.46 -6.78 18.39
N LEU A 9 26.33 -6.57 17.08
CA LEU A 9 25.90 -7.63 16.14
C LEU A 9 26.99 -8.69 15.98
N HIS A 10 28.26 -8.30 15.95
CA HIS A 10 29.37 -9.24 15.88
C HIS A 10 29.43 -10.16 17.10
N VAL A 11 29.22 -9.61 18.31
CA VAL A 11 29.16 -10.40 19.55
C VAL A 11 27.97 -11.36 19.52
N TYR A 12 26.80 -10.90 19.08
CA TYR A 12 25.61 -11.74 18.94
C TYR A 12 25.84 -12.90 17.95
N PHE A 13 26.35 -12.63 16.75
CA PHE A 13 26.61 -13.67 15.76
C PHE A 13 27.65 -14.69 16.25
N ALA A 14 28.70 -14.24 16.94
CA ALA A 14 29.68 -15.15 17.54
C ALA A 14 29.07 -16.04 18.63
N ALA A 15 28.17 -15.51 19.46
CA ALA A 15 27.47 -16.26 20.50
C ALA A 15 26.51 -17.31 19.92
N GLU A 16 25.83 -17.00 18.81
CA GLU A 16 24.92 -17.91 18.11
C GLU A 16 25.64 -18.87 17.13
N GLY A 17 26.98 -18.81 17.04
CA GLY A 17 27.75 -19.62 16.10
C GLY A 17 27.52 -19.28 14.62
N ILE A 18 27.03 -18.08 14.33
CA ILE A 18 26.71 -17.61 12.98
C ILE A 18 27.96 -16.96 12.36
N GLN A 19 28.41 -17.51 11.23
CA GLN A 19 29.49 -16.90 10.46
C GLN A 19 28.98 -15.75 9.61
N HIS A 20 29.21 -14.52 10.07
CA HIS A 20 28.83 -13.31 9.33
C HIS A 20 29.85 -12.99 8.24
N GLN A 21 29.40 -12.96 6.98
CA GLN A 21 30.20 -12.56 5.81
C GLN A 21 29.64 -11.28 5.22
N THR A 22 30.52 -10.35 4.84
CA THR A 22 30.11 -9.07 4.23
C THR A 22 30.51 -9.01 2.77
N SER A 23 29.67 -8.32 1.98
CA SER A 23 29.94 -8.07 0.57
C SER A 23 31.15 -7.15 0.39
N VAL A 24 31.87 -7.30 -0.71
CA VAL A 24 33.00 -6.41 -1.06
C VAL A 24 32.46 -5.00 -1.33
N ALA A 25 33.18 -3.99 -0.83
CA ALA A 25 32.79 -2.60 -1.01
C ALA A 25 32.61 -2.27 -2.51
N ARG A 26 31.52 -1.56 -2.84
CA ARG A 26 31.16 -1.16 -4.21
C ARG A 26 30.90 -2.32 -5.20
N THR A 27 30.53 -3.50 -4.70
CA THR A 27 30.04 -4.63 -5.53
C THR A 27 28.53 -4.84 -5.31
N PRO A 28 27.67 -3.98 -5.88
CA PRO A 28 26.21 -4.11 -5.72
C PRO A 28 25.67 -5.44 -6.25
N GLU A 29 26.42 -6.13 -7.10
CA GLU A 29 26.07 -7.41 -7.69
C GLU A 29 25.81 -8.50 -6.64
N GLN A 30 26.58 -8.47 -5.55
CA GLN A 30 26.47 -9.45 -4.46
C GLN A 30 25.14 -9.31 -3.68
N ASN A 31 24.55 -8.11 -3.65
CA ASN A 31 23.31 -7.83 -2.92
C ASN A 31 22.06 -7.82 -3.83
N ASN A 32 22.23 -8.04 -5.14
CA ASN A 32 21.16 -7.91 -6.13
C ASN A 32 19.89 -8.74 -5.84
N VAL A 33 20.01 -9.91 -5.21
CA VAL A 33 18.83 -10.74 -4.85
C VAL A 33 18.06 -10.10 -3.72
N VAL A 34 18.75 -9.66 -2.66
CA VAL A 34 18.15 -8.98 -1.51
C VAL A 34 17.53 -7.66 -1.94
N GLU A 35 18.23 -6.86 -2.75
CA GLU A 35 17.72 -5.59 -3.27
C GLU A 35 16.43 -5.77 -4.09
N ARG A 36 16.39 -6.78 -4.98
CA ARG A 36 15.18 -7.09 -5.76
C ARG A 36 14.02 -7.53 -4.87
N ARG A 37 14.29 -8.37 -3.86
CA ARG A 37 13.27 -8.83 -2.91
C ARG A 37 12.76 -7.68 -2.04
N ASN A 38 13.66 -6.84 -1.53
CA ASN A 38 13.32 -5.69 -0.72
C ASN A 38 12.47 -4.68 -1.51
N ARG A 39 12.85 -4.37 -2.75
CA ARG A 39 12.02 -3.54 -3.65
C ARG A 39 10.62 -4.12 -3.83
N THR A 40 10.51 -5.43 -4.05
CA THR A 40 9.21 -6.11 -4.21
C THR A 40 8.37 -6.00 -2.94
N LEU A 41 8.97 -6.25 -1.77
CA LEU A 41 8.30 -6.15 -0.47
C LEU A 41 7.78 -4.72 -0.21
N VAL A 42 8.60 -3.72 -0.49
CA VAL A 42 8.24 -2.31 -0.33
C VAL A 42 7.06 -1.92 -1.24
N GLU A 43 7.05 -2.38 -2.49
CA GLU A 43 5.93 -2.12 -3.41
C GLU A 43 4.65 -2.88 -3.00
N ALA A 44 4.78 -4.10 -2.46
CA ALA A 44 3.64 -4.86 -1.94
C ALA A 44 3.00 -4.15 -0.73
N ALA A 45 3.79 -3.77 0.28
CA ALA A 45 3.32 -3.06 1.47
C ALA A 45 2.60 -1.75 1.09
N ARG A 46 3.16 -1.04 0.10
CA ARG A 46 2.60 0.21 -0.43
C ARG A 46 1.26 0.01 -1.15
N THR A 47 1.11 -1.10 -1.87
CA THR A 47 -0.14 -1.47 -2.54
C THR A 47 -1.23 -1.74 -1.50
N ILE A 48 -0.90 -2.48 -0.43
CA ILE A 48 -1.81 -2.74 0.69
C ILE A 48 -2.25 -1.44 1.37
N ALA A 49 -1.33 -0.52 1.64
CA ALA A 49 -1.65 0.77 2.24
C ALA A 49 -2.64 1.58 1.39
N THR A 50 -2.45 1.60 0.07
CA THR A 50 -3.33 2.30 -0.88
C THR A 50 -4.71 1.67 -0.94
N ALA A 51 -4.78 0.33 -0.94
CA ALA A 51 -6.03 -0.42 -0.90
C ALA A 51 -6.80 -0.13 0.40
N CYS A 52 -6.14 -0.22 1.56
CA CYS A 52 -6.72 0.07 2.87
C CYS A 52 -7.26 1.52 2.94
N PHE A 53 -6.47 2.49 2.47
CA PHE A 53 -6.87 3.91 2.43
C PHE A 53 -8.17 4.12 1.64
N THR A 54 -8.31 3.44 0.50
CA THR A 54 -9.46 3.54 -0.40
C THR A 54 -10.67 2.81 0.16
N GLN A 55 -10.48 1.57 0.64
CA GLN A 55 -11.55 0.74 1.20
C GLN A 55 -12.19 1.40 2.42
N ASN A 56 -11.39 1.92 3.36
CA ASN A 56 -11.89 2.56 4.58
C ASN A 56 -12.81 3.76 4.33
N ARG A 57 -12.73 4.37 3.14
CA ARG A 57 -13.46 5.58 2.77
C ARG A 57 -14.54 5.36 1.70
N SER A 58 -14.53 4.24 1.00
CA SER A 58 -15.47 3.94 -0.10
C SER A 58 -16.41 2.77 0.18
N LEU A 59 -15.99 1.78 0.97
CA LEU A 59 -16.83 0.64 1.30
C LEU A 59 -17.81 1.01 2.42
N VAL A 60 -19.09 0.84 2.12
CA VAL A 60 -20.18 1.07 3.07
C VAL A 60 -20.47 -0.25 3.78
N ILE A 61 -20.48 -0.22 5.12
CA ILE A 61 -20.90 -1.36 5.93
C ILE A 61 -22.43 -1.38 5.94
N PRO A 62 -23.09 -2.43 5.39
CA PRO A 62 -24.54 -2.42 5.21
C PRO A 62 -25.34 -2.23 6.50
N ARG A 63 -24.84 -2.74 7.63
CA ARG A 63 -25.51 -2.64 8.93
C ARG A 63 -25.60 -1.21 9.48
N HIS A 64 -24.64 -0.37 9.14
CA HIS A 64 -24.52 0.99 9.69
C HIS A 64 -24.73 2.07 8.63
N GLU A 65 -24.82 1.69 7.35
CA GLU A 65 -24.88 2.59 6.19
C GLU A 65 -23.76 3.66 6.19
N LYS A 66 -22.64 3.34 6.85
CA LYS A 66 -21.47 4.20 7.05
C LYS A 66 -20.21 3.48 6.61
N THR A 67 -19.20 4.24 6.19
CA THR A 67 -17.86 3.66 5.93
C THR A 67 -17.07 3.57 7.22
N PRO A 68 -16.04 2.70 7.32
CA PRO A 68 -15.16 2.65 8.48
C PRO A 68 -14.61 4.02 8.92
N TYR A 69 -14.21 4.87 7.96
CA TYR A 69 -13.76 6.23 8.24
C TYR A 69 -14.84 7.10 8.89
N HIS A 70 -16.10 7.02 8.43
CA HIS A 70 -17.21 7.78 9.03
C HIS A 70 -17.45 7.38 10.49
N ILE A 71 -17.27 6.09 10.80
CA ILE A 71 -17.52 5.55 12.14
C ILE A 71 -16.44 6.02 13.12
N ILE A 72 -15.18 6.06 12.68
CA ILE A 72 -14.05 6.39 13.55
C ILE A 72 -13.88 7.91 13.73
N ASN A 73 -14.18 8.71 12.69
CA ASN A 73 -13.91 10.15 12.68
C ASN A 73 -15.18 11.01 12.73
N ASP A 74 -16.37 10.40 12.84
CA ASP A 74 -17.68 11.06 12.77
C ASP A 74 -17.86 12.01 11.56
N GLN A 75 -17.08 11.79 10.50
CA GLN A 75 -16.99 12.67 9.35
C GLN A 75 -17.15 11.89 8.05
N LYS A 76 -17.99 12.42 7.15
CA LYS A 76 -18.15 11.87 5.81
C LYS A 76 -16.92 12.08 4.92
N PRO A 77 -16.17 11.03 4.52
CA PRO A 77 -15.16 11.11 3.49
C PRO A 77 -15.75 11.67 2.21
N SER A 78 -15.04 12.66 1.66
CA SER A 78 -15.27 13.09 0.29
C SER A 78 -14.69 12.04 -0.66
N VAL A 79 -15.54 11.48 -1.51
CA VAL A 79 -15.10 10.55 -2.56
C VAL A 79 -14.56 11.26 -3.80
N LYS A 80 -14.71 12.58 -3.89
CA LYS A 80 -14.31 13.39 -5.06
C LYS A 80 -12.80 13.37 -5.33
N PHE A 81 -12.01 13.03 -4.31
CA PHE A 81 -10.55 12.94 -4.37
C PHE A 81 -10.04 11.56 -4.82
N PHE A 82 -10.93 10.55 -4.94
CA PHE A 82 -10.48 9.23 -5.37
C PHE A 82 -10.16 9.18 -6.86
N HIS A 83 -9.02 8.57 -7.17
CA HIS A 83 -8.57 8.27 -8.51
C HIS A 83 -8.28 6.78 -8.58
N ILE A 84 -8.69 6.17 -9.68
CA ILE A 84 -8.50 4.74 -9.90
C ILE A 84 -7.02 4.51 -10.21
N PHE A 85 -6.39 3.58 -9.51
CA PHE A 85 -5.03 3.13 -9.80
C PHE A 85 -4.88 2.80 -11.29
N GLY A 86 -3.83 3.32 -11.94
CA GLY A 86 -3.59 3.11 -13.37
C GLY A 86 -4.42 4.01 -14.29
N SER A 87 -5.31 4.86 -13.76
CA SER A 87 -6.08 5.80 -14.60
C SER A 87 -5.16 6.82 -15.27
N VAL A 88 -5.51 7.17 -16.51
CA VAL A 88 -4.87 8.27 -17.22
C VAL A 88 -5.30 9.59 -16.60
N CYS A 89 -4.34 10.45 -16.32
CA CYS A 89 -4.54 11.77 -15.75
C CYS A 89 -3.58 12.78 -16.38
N TYR A 90 -3.88 14.07 -16.22
CA TYR A 90 -3.07 15.15 -16.74
C TYR A 90 -2.61 16.03 -15.60
N ILE A 91 -1.32 16.34 -15.59
CA ILE A 91 -0.76 17.38 -14.73
C ILE A 91 -0.59 18.65 -15.53
N VAL A 92 -1.09 19.75 -15.01
CA VAL A 92 -0.86 21.08 -15.58
C VAL A 92 0.54 21.53 -15.17
N ARG A 93 1.32 22.06 -16.11
CA ARG A 93 2.61 22.69 -15.79
C ARG A 93 2.35 24.12 -15.30
N ASP A 94 2.89 24.46 -14.13
CA ASP A 94 2.96 25.85 -13.67
C ASP A 94 4.16 26.52 -14.37
N GLY A 95 3.91 27.51 -15.23
CA GLY A 95 4.98 28.32 -15.84
C GLY A 95 4.73 28.83 -17.26
N GLU A 96 4.31 30.10 -17.34
CA GLU A 96 4.73 31.14 -18.31
C GLU A 96 5.17 30.66 -19.71
N ASN A 97 4.22 30.25 -20.55
CA ASN A 97 4.25 30.41 -22.01
C ASN A 97 2.96 29.78 -22.57
N LEU A 98 1.82 30.43 -22.27
CA LEU A 98 0.54 30.11 -22.88
C LEU A 98 0.48 30.68 -24.30
N ASP A 99 1.35 30.19 -25.15
CA ASP A 99 1.07 30.26 -26.59
C ASP A 99 -0.20 29.43 -26.81
N LYS A 100 -1.20 30.04 -27.44
CA LYS A 100 -2.62 29.59 -27.49
C LYS A 100 -2.85 28.17 -28.04
N LEU A 101 -1.81 27.47 -28.46
CA LEU A 101 -1.83 26.21 -29.19
C LEU A 101 -0.73 25.23 -28.73
N LYS A 102 -0.62 24.91 -27.43
CA LYS A 102 0.11 23.71 -26.98
C LYS A 102 -0.65 22.88 -25.97
N GLU A 103 -0.40 21.57 -26.01
CA GLU A 103 -0.95 20.52 -25.16
C GLU A 103 -0.85 20.92 -23.68
N LYS A 104 -2.01 21.18 -23.04
CA LYS A 104 -2.13 21.90 -21.76
C LYS A 104 -1.64 21.13 -20.52
N GLY A 105 -1.12 19.92 -20.67
CA GLY A 105 -0.60 19.12 -19.56
C GLY A 105 0.13 17.88 -20.03
N ASP A 106 1.01 17.35 -19.19
CA ASP A 106 1.65 16.07 -19.47
C ASP A 106 0.67 14.94 -19.15
N GLU A 107 0.54 13.98 -20.07
CA GLU A 107 -0.21 12.74 -19.82
C GLU A 107 0.55 11.86 -18.82
N CYS A 108 -0.16 11.45 -17.79
CA CYS A 108 0.34 10.72 -16.65
C CYS A 108 -0.54 9.51 -16.33
N ILE A 109 0.02 8.57 -15.58
CA ILE A 109 -0.70 7.42 -15.01
C ILE A 109 -0.76 7.61 -13.49
N PHE A 110 -1.95 7.56 -12.91
CA PHE A 110 -2.10 7.63 -11.45
C PHE A 110 -1.52 6.38 -10.79
N VAL A 111 -0.58 6.58 -9.86
CA VAL A 111 0.10 5.49 -9.15
C VAL A 111 -0.44 5.36 -7.73
N ARG A 112 -0.48 6.43 -6.94
CA ARG A 112 -0.96 6.36 -5.54
C ARG A 112 -1.15 7.73 -4.92
N TYR A 113 -1.66 7.74 -3.70
CA TYR A 113 -1.64 8.91 -2.82
C TYR A 113 -0.26 9.10 -2.19
N SER A 114 0.19 10.35 -2.02
CA SER A 114 1.39 10.65 -1.24
C SER A 114 1.14 10.34 0.23
N THR A 115 2.15 9.80 0.91
CA THR A 115 2.12 9.55 2.36
C THR A 115 2.62 10.74 3.16
N GLN A 116 3.27 11.71 2.51
CA GLN A 116 3.93 12.85 3.15
C GLN A 116 3.11 14.14 2.99
N SER A 117 2.26 14.20 1.97
CA SER A 117 1.49 15.39 1.64
C SER A 117 0.11 15.02 1.08
N ARG A 118 -0.79 15.99 0.99
CA ARG A 118 -2.11 15.82 0.36
C ARG A 118 -2.01 15.92 -1.18
N ALA A 119 -1.05 15.19 -1.76
CA ALA A 119 -0.75 15.17 -3.19
C ALA A 119 -0.93 13.76 -3.77
N TYR A 120 -0.96 13.69 -5.09
CA TYR A 120 -0.99 12.44 -5.84
C TYR A 120 0.38 12.13 -6.41
N ARG A 121 0.75 10.85 -6.40
CA ARG A 121 1.89 10.32 -7.14
C ARG A 121 1.44 9.85 -8.50
N VAL A 122 2.04 10.40 -9.53
CA VAL A 122 1.74 10.09 -10.92
C VAL A 122 3.01 9.74 -11.67
N PHE A 123 2.92 8.76 -12.57
CA PHE A 123 3.99 8.41 -13.49
C PHE A 123 3.83 9.26 -14.75
N ASN A 124 4.78 10.15 -15.02
CA ASN A 124 4.77 10.98 -16.21
C ASN A 124 5.28 10.18 -17.41
N LYS A 125 4.44 9.99 -18.44
CA LYS A 125 4.79 9.19 -19.61
C LYS A 125 5.94 9.82 -20.41
N ARG A 126 6.02 11.15 -20.44
CA ARG A 126 7.05 11.91 -21.16
C ARG A 126 8.41 11.81 -20.49
N THR A 127 8.49 12.04 -19.18
CA THR A 127 9.78 12.04 -18.46
C THR A 127 10.17 10.66 -17.92
N ARG A 128 9.24 9.70 -17.88
CA ARG A 128 9.41 8.37 -17.27
C ARG A 128 9.75 8.42 -15.77
N VAL A 129 9.34 9.48 -15.09
CA VAL A 129 9.59 9.70 -13.66
C VAL A 129 8.28 9.73 -12.87
N ILE A 130 8.30 9.20 -11.65
CA ILE A 130 7.21 9.35 -10.67
C ILE A 130 7.36 10.70 -9.99
N MET A 131 6.31 11.53 -10.06
CA MET A 131 6.28 12.86 -9.47
C MET A 131 5.06 13.04 -8.57
N GLU A 132 5.15 14.00 -7.65
CA GLU A 132 4.05 14.40 -6.77
C GLU A 132 3.41 15.67 -7.31
N SER A 133 2.08 15.67 -7.43
CA SER A 133 1.30 16.85 -7.84
C SER A 133 -0.02 16.92 -7.08
N ILE A 134 -0.42 18.13 -6.70
CA ILE A 134 -1.74 18.41 -6.12
C ILE A 134 -2.80 18.65 -7.20
N HIS A 135 -2.39 19.07 -8.39
CA HIS A 135 -3.25 19.41 -9.52
C HIS A 135 -3.24 18.27 -10.54
N VAL A 136 -4.07 17.26 -10.29
CA VAL A 136 -4.27 16.13 -11.19
C VAL A 136 -5.70 16.16 -11.71
N VAL A 137 -5.83 16.22 -13.04
CA VAL A 137 -7.12 16.11 -13.72
C VAL A 137 -7.22 14.69 -14.28
N SER A 138 -8.03 13.84 -13.65
CA SER A 138 -8.29 12.48 -14.15
C SER A 138 -9.31 12.54 -15.28
N LYS A 139 -9.07 11.76 -16.34
CA LYS A 139 -10.08 11.53 -17.37
C LYS A 139 -11.11 10.59 -16.75
N SER A 140 -12.25 11.12 -16.29
CA SER A 140 -13.33 10.27 -15.81
C SER A 140 -13.72 9.31 -16.93
N PHE A 141 -13.89 8.03 -16.61
CA PHE A 141 -14.62 7.15 -17.50
C PHE A 141 -16.04 7.73 -17.55
N THR A 142 -16.39 8.43 -18.63
CA THR A 142 -17.79 8.51 -19.01
C THR A 142 -18.19 7.06 -19.29
N VAL A 143 -18.82 6.42 -18.31
CA VAL A 143 -19.59 5.22 -18.58
C VAL A 143 -20.67 5.69 -19.54
N SER A 144 -20.43 5.54 -20.84
CA SER A 144 -21.51 5.67 -21.81
C SER A 144 -22.52 4.62 -21.40
N ALA A 145 -23.68 5.09 -20.96
CA ALA A 145 -24.85 4.26 -20.75
C ALA A 145 -25.33 3.76 -22.12
N ALA A 146 -24.62 2.79 -22.67
CA ALA A 146 -25.02 2.00 -23.80
C ALA A 146 -24.80 0.55 -23.39
N ASP A 147 -25.85 0.00 -22.79
CA ASP A 147 -26.16 -1.42 -22.60
C ASP A 147 -25.01 -2.37 -22.29
N ALA A 148 -24.73 -2.53 -21.00
CA ALA A 148 -24.37 -3.83 -20.46
C ALA A 148 -24.88 -3.92 -19.02
N SER A 149 -25.83 -4.83 -18.81
CA SER A 149 -26.28 -5.31 -17.49
C SER A 149 -25.07 -5.78 -16.68
N ASN A 150 -24.47 -4.89 -15.90
CA ASN A 150 -23.47 -5.28 -14.92
C ASN A 150 -24.21 -5.60 -13.63
N GLN A 151 -24.37 -6.90 -13.39
CA GLN A 151 -24.80 -7.41 -12.11
C GLN A 151 -23.98 -6.75 -11.01
N ARG A 152 -24.69 -6.17 -10.03
CA ARG A 152 -24.11 -5.79 -8.74
C ARG A 152 -23.36 -7.00 -8.18
N GLN A 153 -22.03 -7.03 -8.32
CA GLN A 153 -21.21 -7.89 -7.47
C GLN A 153 -21.26 -7.32 -6.06
N ARG A 154 -22.32 -7.68 -5.34
CA ARG A 154 -22.33 -7.69 -3.88
C ARG A 154 -21.24 -8.68 -3.48
N TYR A 155 -20.10 -8.17 -3.02
CA TYR A 155 -19.17 -8.98 -2.24
C TYR A 155 -19.85 -9.31 -0.91
N THR A 156 -20.69 -10.34 -0.91
CA THR A 156 -21.23 -10.96 0.29
C THR A 156 -20.21 -12.00 0.72
N ILE A 157 -19.48 -11.73 1.80
CA ILE A 157 -18.74 -12.78 2.52
C ILE A 157 -19.79 -13.75 3.08
N PRO A 158 -19.77 -15.06 2.74
CA PRO A 158 -20.66 -16.01 3.38
C PRO A 158 -20.24 -16.18 4.84
N LEU A 159 -21.10 -15.76 5.77
CA LEU A 159 -20.98 -16.13 7.17
C LEU A 159 -21.45 -17.58 7.31
N ASN A 160 -20.50 -18.52 7.27
CA ASN A 160 -20.82 -19.94 7.43
C ASN A 160 -21.04 -20.25 8.92
N ASN A 161 -22.28 -20.09 9.39
CA ASN A 161 -22.73 -20.54 10.70
C ASN A 161 -22.87 -22.06 10.69
N HIS A 162 -21.82 -22.77 11.10
CA HIS A 162 -21.94 -24.18 11.50
C HIS A 162 -21.76 -24.25 13.01
N THR A 163 -22.88 -24.41 13.70
CA THR A 163 -22.93 -24.80 15.11
C THR A 163 -22.17 -26.12 15.27
N THR A 164 -21.06 -26.09 16.00
CA THR A 164 -20.33 -27.29 16.45
C THR A 164 -20.14 -27.16 17.97
N PRO A 165 -20.47 -28.20 18.77
CA PRO A 165 -20.55 -28.06 20.21
C PRO A 165 -19.17 -27.88 20.85
N ALA A 166 -19.14 -27.14 21.96
CA ALA A 166 -17.93 -26.74 22.66
C ALA A 166 -17.14 -27.94 23.23
N PRO A 167 -15.81 -28.03 23.00
CA PRO A 167 -14.92 -28.79 23.86
C PRO A 167 -14.38 -27.87 24.96
N SER A 168 -14.57 -28.26 26.21
CA SER A 168 -13.95 -27.61 27.36
C SER A 168 -12.43 -27.85 27.35
N CYS A 169 -11.65 -26.78 27.32
CA CYS A 169 -10.21 -26.88 27.56
C CYS A 169 -9.98 -27.00 29.08
N GLN A 170 -9.68 -28.21 29.56
CA GLN A 170 -9.05 -28.39 30.85
C GLN A 170 -7.59 -27.91 30.78
N ILE A 171 -7.20 -27.06 31.73
CA ILE A 171 -5.84 -26.53 31.85
C ILE A 171 -5.00 -27.57 32.63
N PRO A 172 -3.91 -28.13 32.07
CA PRO A 172 -2.94 -28.87 32.87
C PRO A 172 -2.03 -27.88 33.59
N THR A 173 -2.15 -27.83 34.92
CA THR A 173 -1.17 -27.18 35.80
C THR A 173 0.10 -28.02 35.82
N ILE A 174 1.23 -27.47 35.36
CA ILE A 174 2.53 -28.11 35.51
C ILE A 174 3.28 -27.37 36.63
N ALA A 175 3.51 -28.08 37.74
CA ALA A 175 4.31 -27.63 38.87
C ALA A 175 5.83 -27.75 38.57
N PRO A 176 6.70 -26.90 39.12
CA PRO A 176 8.13 -26.99 38.91
C PRO A 176 8.75 -28.04 39.85
N THR A 177 9.44 -29.04 39.29
CA THR A 177 10.31 -29.94 40.06
C THR A 177 11.75 -29.45 39.96
N VAL A 178 12.26 -28.96 41.10
CA VAL A 178 13.67 -28.72 41.36
C VAL A 178 14.39 -30.06 41.49
N ILE A 179 15.48 -30.29 40.74
CA ILE A 179 16.52 -31.25 41.15
C ILE A 179 17.88 -30.64 40.90
N SER A 180 18.63 -30.54 42.01
CA SER A 180 20.04 -30.19 42.13
C SER A 180 20.93 -31.33 41.64
N SER A 181 22.08 -31.00 41.07
CA SER A 181 23.32 -31.79 41.14
C SER A 181 24.49 -30.84 40.98
#